data_AF-A0A1L9BT45-F1
#
_entry.id   AF-A0A1L9BT45-F1
#
_cell.length_a   1.000
_cell.length_b   1.000
_cell.length_c   1.000
_cell.angle_alpha   90.00
_cell.angle_beta   90.00
_cell.angle_gamma   90.00
#
_symmetry.space_group_name_H-M   'P 1'
#
loop_
_entity.id
_entity.type
_entity.pdbx_description
1 polymer ?
#
loop_
_entity_poly.entity_id
_entity_poly.type
_entity_poly.pdbx_seq_one_letter_code
_entity_poly.pdbx_strand_id
1 'polypeptide(L)'
;MLFIGGLLSLMMAGLMVDLSALTSSTAEEDEDPDATPQDDGELPPILPEPEPEPEPEPEPEPEPEPVDPAPVEEPAQVLGSDQADLLMGTPLGDVISGYDGDDDLRGGLGDDLIQAGDGHDWVQGDAAYGLGGSDTIEGGAGEDMLAGQGGDDLIYGDSGDDTLFGGEGRDTLFGGAGTDILAGHEGDDLLVSTGGGDDLDGGAGNDVLIGHDGPETVWMNGGEGDDTLMPGAHDFVSGNDGGDSFVLRDTPEGFPTIADFDADRDQIELHLDAADAQDAEVTLERDQDGTYLLSVNGHPVGRLLQDGGLDVADVRIVTPLG
;
A
#
# COMPACT_ATOMS: atom_id res chain seq x y z
N MET A 1 -11.74 1.62 39.92
CA MET A 1 -11.58 3.07 39.66
C MET A 1 -11.23 3.16 38.18
N LEU A 2 -12.21 3.28 37.26
CA LEU A 2 -12.75 4.55 36.68
C LEU A 2 -11.62 5.55 36.36
N PHE A 3 -11.31 5.94 35.13
CA PHE A 3 -12.14 6.51 34.03
C PHE A 3 -11.58 6.15 32.62
N ILE A 4 -12.38 5.74 31.61
CA ILE A 4 -12.97 6.49 30.44
C ILE A 4 -11.90 7.22 29.57
N GLY A 5 -11.72 7.06 28.26
CA GLY A 5 -12.59 6.68 27.12
C GLY A 5 -12.78 7.90 26.17
N GLY A 6 -12.44 7.78 24.87
CA GLY A 6 -12.72 8.77 23.81
C GLY A 6 -11.65 8.75 22.71
N LEU A 7 -11.81 8.05 21.58
CA LEU A 7 -12.65 8.35 20.39
C LEU A 7 -12.45 9.77 19.84
N LEU A 8 -11.69 9.90 18.74
CA LEU A 8 -11.68 11.10 17.90
C LEU A 8 -12.14 10.72 16.49
N SER A 9 -13.42 11.01 16.23
CA SER A 9 -14.08 10.92 14.93
C SER A 9 -13.84 12.23 14.17
N LEU A 10 -13.28 12.14 12.96
CA LEU A 10 -13.06 13.27 12.07
C LEU A 10 -14.30 13.48 11.19
N MET A 11 -15.03 14.57 11.41
CA MET A 11 -16.15 14.99 10.56
C MET A 11 -15.63 15.73 9.33
N MET A 12 -15.89 15.18 8.14
CA MET A 12 -15.89 15.92 6.87
C MET A 12 -17.05 16.91 6.83
N ALA A 13 -16.75 18.19 6.59
CA ALA A 13 -17.73 19.22 6.28
C ALA A 13 -17.78 19.44 4.76
N GLY A 14 -18.90 19.04 4.14
CA GLY A 14 -19.19 19.25 2.73
C GLY A 14 -19.45 20.72 2.40
N LEU A 15 -18.81 21.18 1.32
CA LEU A 15 -19.03 22.51 0.72
C LEU A 15 -20.07 22.37 -0.40
N MET A 16 -21.33 22.69 -0.10
CA MET A 16 -22.38 22.88 -1.12
C MET A 16 -22.30 24.31 -1.66
N VAL A 17 -22.09 24.45 -2.96
CA VAL A 17 -22.21 25.72 -3.70
C VAL A 17 -23.67 25.90 -4.10
N ASP A 18 -24.33 26.90 -3.54
CA ASP A 18 -25.71 27.28 -3.87
C ASP A 18 -25.70 28.22 -5.09
N LEU A 19 -26.26 27.76 -6.20
CA LEU A 19 -26.32 28.44 -7.48
C LEU A 19 -27.72 29.03 -7.69
N SER A 20 -28.07 30.12 -6.99
CA SER A 20 -29.27 30.89 -7.33
C SER A 20 -29.28 32.31 -6.73
N ALA A 21 -28.96 33.32 -7.56
CA ALA A 21 -29.56 34.67 -7.57
C ALA A 21 -28.60 35.71 -8.18
N LEU A 22 -28.64 35.87 -9.50
CA LEU A 22 -28.23 37.13 -10.14
C LEU A 22 -29.38 37.61 -11.03
N THR A 23 -30.26 38.46 -10.47
CA THR A 23 -31.13 39.32 -11.26
C THR A 23 -31.12 40.74 -10.70
N SER A 24 -30.69 41.66 -11.57
CA SER A 24 -31.15 43.05 -11.74
C SER A 24 -31.21 44.00 -10.53
N SER A 25 -30.45 45.09 -10.62
CA SER A 25 -30.94 46.40 -10.13
C SER A 25 -30.44 47.53 -11.04
N THR A 26 -31.33 48.11 -11.82
CA THR A 26 -31.21 49.44 -12.41
C THR A 26 -31.63 50.47 -11.36
N ALA A 27 -30.80 51.49 -11.13
CA ALA A 27 -31.15 52.65 -10.32
C ALA A 27 -31.36 53.87 -11.22
N GLU A 28 -32.51 54.52 -11.02
CA GLU A 28 -32.87 55.85 -11.53
C GLU A 28 -32.37 56.94 -10.56
N GLU A 29 -32.07 58.12 -11.12
CA GLU A 29 -32.06 59.48 -10.53
C GLU A 29 -31.69 60.42 -11.70
N ASP A 30 -32.17 61.65 -11.88
CA ASP A 30 -33.32 62.43 -11.40
C ASP A 30 -33.38 63.70 -12.31
N GLU A 31 -34.50 64.41 -12.28
CA GLU A 31 -35.02 65.38 -13.28
C GLU A 31 -34.30 66.74 -13.47
N ASP A 32 -34.54 67.42 -14.62
CA ASP A 32 -34.76 68.88 -14.69
C ASP A 32 -35.72 69.26 -15.85
N PRO A 33 -36.73 70.15 -15.67
CA PRO A 33 -37.82 70.36 -16.62
C PRO A 33 -37.71 71.68 -17.42
N ASP A 34 -38.58 71.77 -18.44
CA ASP A 34 -38.98 73.00 -19.15
C ASP A 34 -38.06 73.53 -20.27
N ALA A 35 -38.31 73.06 -21.49
CA ALA A 35 -38.22 73.89 -22.70
C ALA A 35 -39.15 73.32 -23.80
N THR A 36 -40.16 74.10 -24.16
CA THR A 36 -41.05 73.88 -25.32
C THR A 36 -40.30 73.91 -26.67
N PRO A 37 -40.87 73.32 -27.74
CA PRO A 37 -40.12 72.89 -28.93
C PRO A 37 -39.91 74.02 -29.93
N GLN A 38 -38.76 74.01 -30.61
CA GLN A 38 -38.56 74.73 -31.86
C GLN A 38 -38.22 73.73 -32.96
N ASP A 39 -39.11 73.70 -33.96
CA ASP A 39 -38.85 73.57 -35.41
C ASP A 39 -37.41 74.06 -35.73
N ASP A 40 -36.60 73.39 -36.55
CA ASP A 40 -36.55 73.62 -37.99
C ASP A 40 -35.62 72.59 -38.65
N GLY A 41 -36.02 72.02 -39.80
CA GLY A 41 -35.07 71.54 -40.81
C GLY A 41 -35.28 70.13 -41.33
N GLU A 42 -35.92 70.02 -42.49
CA GLU A 42 -35.92 68.82 -43.33
C GLU A 42 -34.48 68.33 -43.59
N LEU A 43 -34.19 67.09 -43.19
CA LEU A 43 -32.97 66.39 -43.59
C LEU A 43 -33.04 66.10 -45.10
N PRO A 44 -31.97 66.33 -45.87
CA PRO A 44 -31.94 66.05 -47.31
C PRO A 44 -32.03 64.53 -47.58
N PRO A 45 -32.47 64.12 -48.79
CA PRO A 45 -32.69 62.72 -49.12
C PRO A 45 -31.39 61.92 -49.11
N ILE A 46 -31.45 60.76 -48.45
CA ILE A 46 -30.38 59.75 -48.40
C ILE A 46 -30.24 59.15 -49.81
N LEU A 47 -29.05 59.21 -50.41
CA LEU A 47 -28.75 58.52 -51.67
C LEU A 47 -28.73 56.99 -51.41
N PRO A 48 -29.22 56.15 -52.33
CA PRO A 48 -29.15 54.70 -52.16
C PRO A 48 -27.68 54.27 -52.14
N GLU A 49 -27.31 53.47 -51.14
CA GLU A 49 -25.99 52.85 -51.05
C GLU A 49 -25.78 51.86 -52.22
N PRO A 50 -24.56 51.76 -52.78
CA PRO A 50 -24.26 50.79 -53.83
C PRO A 50 -24.36 49.36 -53.30
N GLU A 51 -24.91 48.44 -54.12
CA GLU A 51 -25.00 47.02 -53.78
C GLU A 51 -23.59 46.43 -53.54
N PRO A 52 -23.41 45.55 -52.53
CA PRO A 52 -22.13 44.95 -52.23
C PRO A 52 -21.69 44.01 -53.37
N GLU A 53 -20.43 44.12 -53.78
CA GLU A 53 -19.84 43.19 -54.75
C GLU A 53 -19.78 41.77 -54.17
N PRO A 54 -19.95 40.71 -55.00
CA PRO A 54 -19.92 39.33 -54.53
C PRO A 54 -18.52 38.97 -54.01
N GLU A 55 -18.46 38.41 -52.79
CA GLU A 55 -17.23 37.91 -52.19
C GLU A 55 -16.65 36.75 -53.02
N PRO A 56 -15.31 36.67 -53.19
CA PRO A 56 -14.69 35.58 -53.92
C PRO A 56 -14.89 34.24 -53.19
N GLU A 57 -15.15 33.17 -53.94
CA GLU A 57 -15.28 31.81 -53.39
C GLU A 57 -14.00 31.41 -52.63
N PRO A 58 -14.12 30.76 -51.45
CA PRO A 58 -12.95 30.34 -50.67
C PRO A 58 -12.15 29.30 -51.45
N GLU A 59 -10.84 29.48 -51.51
CA GLU A 59 -9.92 28.48 -52.08
C GLU A 59 -10.04 27.16 -51.28
N PRO A 60 -9.92 25.99 -51.95
CA PRO A 60 -10.01 24.70 -51.26
C PRO A 60 -8.88 24.59 -50.23
N GLU A 61 -9.24 24.28 -48.98
CA GLU A 61 -8.28 24.01 -47.91
C GLU A 61 -7.35 22.86 -48.31
N PRO A 62 -6.03 22.95 -48.04
CA PRO A 62 -5.12 21.86 -48.34
C PRO A 62 -5.53 20.60 -47.58
N GLU A 63 -5.49 19.45 -48.25
CA GLU A 63 -5.72 18.15 -47.61
C GLU A 63 -4.74 18.00 -46.42
N PRO A 64 -5.20 17.49 -45.25
CA PRO A 64 -4.32 17.30 -44.11
C PRO A 64 -3.18 16.35 -44.50
N GLU A 65 -1.94 16.82 -44.32
CA GLU A 65 -0.74 15.99 -44.43
C GLU A 65 -0.93 14.72 -43.58
N PRO A 66 -0.45 13.54 -44.04
CA PRO A 66 -0.53 12.33 -43.24
C PRO A 66 0.18 12.57 -41.91
N VAL A 67 -0.59 12.54 -40.82
CA VAL A 67 -0.05 12.56 -39.46
C VAL A 67 0.78 11.28 -39.33
N ASP A 68 2.10 11.42 -39.19
CA ASP A 68 2.97 10.30 -38.82
C ASP A 68 2.35 9.64 -37.58
N PRO A 69 2.19 8.30 -37.53
CA PRO A 69 1.68 7.67 -36.32
C PRO A 69 2.51 8.17 -35.14
N ALA A 70 1.84 8.58 -34.06
CA ALA A 70 2.52 8.99 -32.84
C ALA A 70 3.61 7.95 -32.52
N PRO A 71 4.83 8.39 -32.13
CA PRO A 71 5.87 7.46 -31.77
C PRO A 71 5.29 6.47 -30.76
N VAL A 72 5.57 5.18 -30.96
CA VAL A 72 5.29 4.17 -29.94
C VAL A 72 6.08 4.62 -28.73
N GLU A 73 5.40 5.00 -27.65
CA GLU A 73 6.04 5.26 -26.37
C GLU A 73 6.77 3.95 -26.01
N GLU A 74 8.08 4.00 -25.83
CA GLU A 74 8.91 2.84 -25.46
C GLU A 74 9.19 2.95 -23.95
N PRO A 75 9.40 1.81 -23.26
CA PRO A 75 9.89 1.78 -21.88
C PRO A 75 11.03 2.77 -21.65
N ALA A 76 10.86 3.64 -20.66
CA ALA A 76 11.84 4.61 -20.26
C ALA A 76 12.95 3.96 -19.43
N GLN A 77 14.18 4.43 -19.64
CA GLN A 77 15.27 4.26 -18.68
C GLN A 77 15.50 5.61 -18.01
N VAL A 78 15.14 5.72 -16.75
CA VAL A 78 15.24 6.94 -15.95
C VAL A 78 16.41 6.76 -14.98
N LEU A 79 17.43 7.59 -15.12
CA LEU A 79 18.67 7.48 -14.33
C LEU A 79 18.88 8.75 -13.53
N GLY A 80 19.05 8.60 -12.21
CA GLY A 80 19.46 9.62 -11.26
C GLY A 80 20.98 9.83 -11.25
N SER A 81 21.48 10.21 -10.09
CA SER A 81 22.84 10.62 -9.82
C SER A 81 23.19 10.39 -8.36
N ASP A 82 24.43 10.68 -7.95
CA ASP A 82 24.83 10.55 -6.54
C ASP A 82 24.27 11.68 -5.63
N GLN A 83 23.15 12.32 -5.99
CA GLN A 83 22.49 13.38 -5.24
C GLN A 83 20.98 13.13 -5.22
N ALA A 84 20.30 13.67 -4.20
CA ALA A 84 18.84 13.69 -4.13
C ALA A 84 18.18 14.12 -5.46
N ASP A 85 17.46 13.18 -6.05
CA ASP A 85 16.78 13.28 -7.33
C ASP A 85 15.26 13.16 -7.18
N LEU A 86 14.54 13.66 -8.19
CA LEU A 86 13.10 13.45 -8.34
C LEU A 86 12.87 12.80 -9.69
N LEU A 87 12.58 11.50 -9.66
CA LEU A 87 12.46 10.65 -10.83
C LEU A 87 11.01 10.21 -11.01
N MET A 88 10.53 10.25 -12.24
CA MET A 88 9.17 9.84 -12.59
C MET A 88 9.23 9.08 -13.91
N GLY A 89 8.69 7.87 -13.91
CA GLY A 89 8.45 7.09 -15.11
C GLY A 89 7.20 7.57 -15.86
N THR A 90 6.74 6.70 -16.73
CA THR A 90 5.73 6.87 -17.74
C THR A 90 4.57 5.91 -17.44
N PRO A 91 3.51 5.90 -18.25
CA PRO A 91 2.45 4.90 -18.11
C PRO A 91 2.80 3.50 -18.64
N LEU A 92 4.08 3.22 -18.90
CA LEU A 92 4.59 1.94 -19.40
C LEU A 92 5.56 1.38 -18.38
N GLY A 93 5.83 0.08 -18.45
CA GLY A 93 6.86 -0.53 -17.59
C GLY A 93 8.25 0.01 -17.90
N ASP A 94 8.82 0.71 -16.93
CA ASP A 94 10.06 1.47 -17.00
C ASP A 94 11.15 0.84 -16.14
N VAL A 95 12.37 1.35 -16.31
CA VAL A 95 13.51 1.04 -15.43
C VAL A 95 14.01 2.34 -14.84
N ILE A 96 13.92 2.46 -13.52
CA ILE A 96 14.31 3.66 -12.77
C ILE A 96 15.48 3.30 -11.83
N SER A 97 16.54 4.10 -11.83
CA SER A 97 17.68 3.94 -10.92
C SER A 97 18.03 5.27 -10.26
N GLY A 98 17.97 5.35 -8.92
CA GLY A 98 18.32 6.54 -8.13
C GLY A 98 19.83 6.74 -8.00
N TYR A 99 20.54 5.68 -7.59
CA TYR A 99 21.96 5.63 -7.24
C TYR A 99 22.24 6.03 -5.79
N ASP A 100 22.95 7.12 -5.52
CA ASP A 100 23.22 7.55 -4.15
C ASP A 100 22.41 8.83 -3.86
N GLY A 101 22.01 9.06 -2.63
CA GLY A 101 21.27 10.26 -2.22
C GLY A 101 19.84 9.94 -1.81
N ASP A 102 19.20 10.88 -1.13
CA ASP A 102 17.81 10.72 -0.66
C ASP A 102 16.85 11.08 -1.81
N ASP A 103 16.30 10.08 -2.50
CA ASP A 103 15.58 10.24 -3.76
C ASP A 103 14.04 10.10 -3.61
N ASP A 104 13.29 10.73 -4.53
CA ASP A 104 11.84 10.51 -4.73
C ASP A 104 11.63 9.84 -6.09
N LEU A 105 11.30 8.54 -6.09
CA LEU A 105 11.13 7.72 -7.29
C LEU A 105 9.66 7.33 -7.44
N ARG A 106 9.13 7.53 -8.65
CA ARG A 106 7.74 7.18 -9.02
C ARG A 106 7.73 6.37 -10.30
N GLY A 107 7.27 5.12 -10.24
CA GLY A 107 7.15 4.24 -11.40
C GLY A 107 6.18 4.80 -12.43
N GLY A 108 4.92 4.97 -12.02
CA GLY A 108 3.90 5.58 -12.86
C GLY A 108 2.70 4.66 -13.04
N LEU A 109 2.54 4.08 -14.22
CA LEU A 109 1.59 2.98 -14.43
C LEU A 109 2.32 1.84 -15.12
N GLY A 110 1.89 0.61 -14.87
CA GLY A 110 2.42 -0.56 -15.55
C GLY A 110 3.67 -1.09 -14.86
N ASP A 111 4.12 -2.26 -15.28
CA ASP A 111 5.08 -3.06 -14.52
C ASP A 111 6.51 -2.46 -14.55
N ASP A 112 6.89 -1.78 -13.48
CA ASP A 112 8.14 -1.04 -13.34
C ASP A 112 9.24 -1.83 -12.61
N LEU A 113 10.50 -1.53 -12.93
CA LEU A 113 11.66 -1.93 -12.14
C LEU A 113 12.32 -0.69 -11.55
N ILE A 114 12.26 -0.56 -10.23
CA ILE A 114 12.77 0.60 -9.50
C ILE A 114 13.89 0.15 -8.56
N GLN A 115 15.06 0.78 -8.69
CA GLN A 115 16.20 0.60 -7.79
C GLN A 115 16.56 1.95 -7.20
N ALA A 116 16.28 2.18 -5.91
CA ALA A 116 16.51 3.47 -5.28
C ALA A 116 18.02 3.67 -5.01
N GLY A 117 18.63 2.79 -4.21
CA GLY A 117 20.08 2.68 -4.06
C GLY A 117 20.55 3.01 -2.65
N ASP A 118 21.60 3.83 -2.51
CA ASP A 118 22.12 4.24 -1.20
C ASP A 118 21.47 5.58 -0.81
N GLY A 119 20.73 5.68 0.29
CA GLY A 119 20.06 6.93 0.67
C GLY A 119 18.83 6.67 1.53
N HIS A 120 18.18 7.74 2.01
CA HIS A 120 16.84 7.59 2.60
C HIS A 120 15.80 7.90 1.52
N ASP A 121 15.28 6.85 0.89
CA ASP A 121 14.50 6.99 -0.32
C ASP A 121 13.00 6.94 -0.08
N TRP A 122 12.26 7.63 -0.93
CA TRP A 122 10.81 7.51 -1.03
C TRP A 122 10.47 6.93 -2.40
N VAL A 123 9.90 5.73 -2.42
CA VAL A 123 9.54 5.01 -3.65
C VAL A 123 8.05 4.73 -3.68
N GLN A 124 7.44 5.05 -4.81
CA GLN A 124 6.08 4.67 -5.16
C GLN A 124 6.10 3.96 -6.51
N GLY A 125 5.68 2.69 -6.54
CA GLY A 125 5.49 1.92 -7.77
C GLY A 125 4.46 2.60 -8.67
N ASP A 126 3.20 2.57 -8.24
CA ASP A 126 2.11 3.12 -9.04
C ASP A 126 1.56 4.48 -8.61
N ALA A 127 0.94 5.16 -9.58
CA ALA A 127 0.01 6.23 -9.31
C ALA A 127 -1.27 5.69 -8.63
N ALA A 128 -1.80 6.44 -7.66
CA ALA A 128 -2.98 6.09 -6.84
C ALA A 128 -4.32 5.83 -7.59
N TYR A 129 -4.34 5.73 -8.93
CA TYR A 129 -5.54 5.49 -9.73
C TYR A 129 -5.24 4.54 -10.90
N GLY A 130 -5.73 3.31 -10.86
CA GLY A 130 -5.51 2.32 -11.91
C GLY A 130 -5.90 0.92 -11.47
N LEU A 131 -5.57 -0.09 -12.27
CA LEU A 131 -5.54 -1.49 -11.81
C LEU A 131 -4.14 -1.87 -11.26
N GLY A 132 -3.25 -0.90 -11.14
CA GLY A 132 -1.83 -1.13 -10.84
C GLY A 132 -1.05 -1.80 -11.97
N GLY A 133 0.27 -1.73 -11.89
CA GLY A 133 1.29 -2.57 -12.53
C GLY A 133 1.86 -3.53 -11.50
N SER A 134 2.52 -4.59 -11.96
CA SER A 134 3.27 -5.48 -11.06
C SER A 134 4.71 -5.00 -10.98
N ASP A 135 5.04 -4.25 -9.94
CA ASP A 135 6.32 -3.58 -9.82
C ASP A 135 7.36 -4.42 -9.07
N THR A 136 8.63 -4.19 -9.39
CA THR A 136 9.76 -4.67 -8.59
C THR A 136 10.51 -3.47 -8.03
N ILE A 137 10.52 -3.36 -6.71
CA ILE A 137 11.10 -2.22 -5.98
C ILE A 137 12.23 -2.74 -5.08
N GLU A 138 13.42 -2.18 -5.25
CA GLU A 138 14.59 -2.38 -4.38
C GLU A 138 14.93 -1.03 -3.72
N GLY A 139 14.82 -0.96 -2.38
CA GLY A 139 15.17 0.22 -1.58
C GLY A 139 16.69 0.42 -1.54
N GLY A 140 17.40 -0.55 -0.96
CA GLY A 140 18.85 -0.61 -0.99
C GLY A 140 19.44 -0.35 0.38
N ALA A 141 20.16 0.75 0.56
CA ALA A 141 20.81 1.05 1.83
C ALA A 141 20.32 2.37 2.41
N GLY A 142 19.59 2.30 3.53
CA GLY A 142 19.19 3.48 4.28
C GLY A 142 17.92 3.23 5.08
N GLU A 143 17.09 4.26 5.22
CA GLU A 143 15.79 4.10 5.91
C GLU A 143 14.77 4.51 4.87
N ASP A 144 14.23 3.52 4.16
CA ASP A 144 13.46 3.73 2.96
C ASP A 144 11.95 3.61 3.24
N MET A 145 11.17 4.36 2.46
CA MET A 145 9.72 4.23 2.42
C MET A 145 9.29 3.75 1.05
N LEU A 146 8.88 2.48 0.96
CA LEU A 146 8.57 1.79 -0.29
C LEU A 146 7.08 1.45 -0.34
N ALA A 147 6.41 1.81 -1.42
CA ALA A 147 4.99 1.51 -1.61
C ALA A 147 4.69 1.02 -3.02
N GLY A 148 4.19 -0.21 -3.15
CA GLY A 148 3.75 -0.80 -4.42
C GLY A 148 2.48 -0.13 -4.97
N GLN A 149 1.49 0.02 -4.09
CA GLN A 149 0.15 0.60 -4.30
C GLN A 149 -0.88 -0.37 -4.85
N GLY A 150 -0.82 -0.76 -6.12
CA GLY A 150 -1.81 -1.66 -6.68
C GLY A 150 -1.14 -2.59 -7.66
N GLY A 151 -1.70 -3.77 -7.87
CA GLY A 151 -1.03 -4.81 -8.65
C GLY A 151 -0.27 -5.77 -7.74
N ASP A 152 0.28 -6.83 -8.32
CA ASP A 152 1.03 -7.83 -7.55
C ASP A 152 2.51 -7.42 -7.51
N ASP A 153 2.97 -6.86 -6.40
CA ASP A 153 4.28 -6.21 -6.27
C ASP A 153 5.34 -7.07 -5.57
N LEU A 154 6.61 -6.81 -5.89
CA LEU A 154 7.77 -7.40 -5.24
C LEU A 154 8.65 -6.29 -4.66
N ILE A 155 8.73 -6.23 -3.32
CA ILE A 155 9.41 -5.14 -2.61
C ILE A 155 10.51 -5.68 -1.71
N TYR A 156 11.72 -5.14 -1.86
CA TYR A 156 12.88 -5.41 -1.02
C TYR A 156 13.31 -4.12 -0.30
N GLY A 157 13.29 -4.10 1.03
CA GLY A 157 13.88 -3.02 1.84
C GLY A 157 15.41 -3.04 1.81
N ASP A 158 15.97 -4.26 1.79
CA ASP A 158 17.40 -4.55 1.81
C ASP A 158 18.08 -4.22 3.15
N SER A 159 18.62 -3.02 3.35
CA SER A 159 19.39 -2.72 4.56
C SER A 159 19.08 -1.38 5.19
N GLY A 160 18.91 -1.42 6.51
CA GLY A 160 18.54 -0.30 7.36
C GLY A 160 17.07 -0.42 7.76
N ASP A 161 16.52 0.61 8.42
CA ASP A 161 15.21 0.49 9.07
C ASP A 161 14.12 0.96 8.10
N ASP A 162 13.49 0.01 7.40
CA ASP A 162 12.63 0.32 6.25
C ASP A 162 11.13 0.25 6.58
N THR A 163 10.32 0.90 5.75
CA THR A 163 8.86 0.81 5.80
C THR A 163 8.31 0.43 4.42
N LEU A 164 7.71 -0.76 4.33
CA LEU A 164 7.20 -1.36 3.11
C LEU A 164 5.68 -1.48 3.17
N PHE A 165 5.02 -1.00 2.12
CA PHE A 165 3.58 -1.14 1.90
C PHE A 165 3.33 -1.87 0.57
N GLY A 166 2.66 -3.03 0.61
CA GLY A 166 2.22 -3.75 -0.59
C GLY A 166 1.15 -2.95 -1.33
N GLY A 167 -0.06 -2.93 -0.77
CA GLY A 167 -1.18 -2.17 -1.32
C GLY A 167 -2.35 -3.08 -1.68
N GLU A 168 -2.93 -2.88 -2.87
CA GLU A 168 -3.96 -3.77 -3.42
C GLU A 168 -3.30 -4.82 -4.32
N GLY A 169 -3.34 -6.11 -3.98
CA GLY A 169 -2.79 -7.14 -4.85
C GLY A 169 -2.27 -8.34 -4.11
N ARG A 170 -1.46 -9.18 -4.75
CA ARG A 170 -0.75 -10.27 -4.08
C ARG A 170 0.72 -9.91 -4.00
N ASP A 171 1.08 -9.26 -2.92
CA ASP A 171 2.39 -8.65 -2.77
C ASP A 171 3.38 -9.60 -2.10
N THR A 172 4.66 -9.37 -2.36
CA THR A 172 5.76 -10.05 -1.68
C THR A 172 6.74 -9.03 -1.13
N LEU A 173 6.84 -8.96 0.19
CA LEU A 173 7.63 -7.98 0.92
C LEU A 173 8.77 -8.67 1.67
N PHE A 174 9.99 -8.20 1.45
CA PHE A 174 11.18 -8.61 2.19
C PHE A 174 11.76 -7.39 2.92
N GLY A 175 11.71 -7.40 4.25
CA GLY A 175 12.25 -6.29 5.06
C GLY A 175 13.76 -6.15 4.86
N GLY A 176 14.46 -7.28 4.94
CA GLY A 176 15.92 -7.30 4.83
C GLY A 176 16.56 -7.28 6.20
N ALA A 177 17.54 -6.41 6.40
CA ALA A 177 18.30 -6.28 7.63
C ALA A 177 18.07 -4.91 8.26
N GLY A 178 17.43 -4.88 9.43
CA GLY A 178 17.12 -3.62 10.10
C GLY A 178 16.01 -3.80 11.11
N THR A 179 15.34 -2.74 11.49
CA THR A 179 14.07 -2.81 12.21
C THR A 179 12.99 -2.32 11.26
N ASP A 180 12.30 -3.26 10.62
CA ASP A 180 11.45 -2.96 9.48
C ASP A 180 9.97 -2.97 9.85
N ILE A 181 9.16 -2.25 9.07
CA ILE A 181 7.70 -2.32 9.11
C ILE A 181 7.22 -2.81 7.75
N LEU A 182 6.50 -3.93 7.72
CA LEU A 182 5.93 -4.51 6.51
C LEU A 182 4.41 -4.58 6.66
N ALA A 183 3.68 -3.99 5.72
CA ALA A 183 2.23 -4.06 5.66
C ALA A 183 1.77 -4.54 4.27
N GLY A 184 1.10 -5.69 4.21
CA GLY A 184 0.54 -6.24 2.96
C GLY A 184 -0.63 -5.42 2.43
N HIS A 185 -1.56 -5.08 3.32
CA HIS A 185 -2.81 -4.37 3.05
C HIS A 185 -3.92 -5.24 2.46
N GLU A 186 -4.31 -5.07 1.20
CA GLU A 186 -5.43 -5.81 0.61
C GLU A 186 -4.91 -6.91 -0.33
N GLY A 187 -5.25 -8.16 -0.05
CA GLY A 187 -5.02 -9.31 -0.91
C GLY A 187 -4.24 -10.40 -0.19
N ASP A 188 -3.77 -11.41 -0.94
CA ASP A 188 -3.14 -12.59 -0.32
C ASP A 188 -1.62 -12.44 -0.42
N ASP A 189 -0.99 -11.94 0.63
CA ASP A 189 0.38 -11.43 0.64
C ASP A 189 1.41 -12.40 1.24
N LEU A 190 2.68 -12.16 0.93
CA LEU A 190 3.83 -12.83 1.54
C LEU A 190 4.76 -11.80 2.18
N LEU A 191 4.84 -11.80 3.51
CA LEU A 191 5.71 -10.92 4.28
C LEU A 191 6.82 -11.74 4.92
N VAL A 192 8.07 -11.38 4.62
CA VAL A 192 9.26 -12.11 5.09
C VAL A 192 10.21 -11.17 5.81
N SER A 193 10.37 -11.42 7.10
CA SER A 193 11.43 -10.84 7.92
C SER A 193 12.67 -11.73 7.87
N THR A 194 13.85 -11.16 7.59
CA THR A 194 15.11 -11.91 7.47
C THR A 194 16.13 -11.60 8.56
N GLY A 195 15.90 -10.53 9.33
CA GLY A 195 16.69 -10.23 10.51
C GLY A 195 16.34 -8.89 11.13
N GLY A 196 16.18 -8.89 12.45
CA GLY A 196 16.00 -7.68 13.24
C GLY A 196 14.65 -7.66 13.95
N GLY A 197 14.20 -6.48 14.35
CA GLY A 197 13.05 -6.32 15.26
C GLY A 197 11.80 -5.86 14.54
N ASP A 198 11.23 -6.70 13.67
CA ASP A 198 10.29 -6.23 12.65
C ASP A 198 8.82 -6.25 13.12
N ASP A 199 7.98 -5.45 12.45
CA ASP A 199 6.52 -5.43 12.60
C ASP A 199 5.86 -5.81 11.27
N LEU A 200 5.17 -6.95 11.25
CA LEU A 200 4.53 -7.52 10.07
C LEU A 200 3.01 -7.50 10.26
N ASP A 201 2.31 -6.85 9.33
CA ASP A 201 0.84 -6.78 9.26
C ASP A 201 0.37 -7.30 7.91
N GLY A 202 -0.27 -8.47 7.88
CA GLY A 202 -0.80 -9.05 6.63
C GLY A 202 -1.89 -8.16 6.05
N GLY A 203 -2.90 -7.87 6.87
CA GLY A 203 -3.97 -6.96 6.50
C GLY A 203 -5.25 -7.73 6.22
N ALA A 204 -5.75 -7.67 4.99
CA ALA A 204 -6.98 -8.35 4.59
C ALA A 204 -6.71 -9.33 3.46
N GLY A 205 -6.94 -10.61 3.69
CA GLY A 205 -6.72 -11.68 2.73
C GLY A 205 -6.17 -12.90 3.43
N ASN A 206 -5.62 -13.86 2.70
CA ASN A 206 -5.02 -15.05 3.31
C ASN A 206 -3.51 -14.94 3.17
N ASP A 207 -2.88 -14.44 4.23
CA ASP A 207 -1.50 -13.99 4.19
C ASP A 207 -0.54 -15.07 4.70
N VAL A 208 0.71 -14.93 4.29
CA VAL A 208 1.82 -15.74 4.79
C VAL A 208 2.86 -14.84 5.42
N LEU A 209 2.99 -14.91 6.74
CA LEU A 209 3.97 -14.14 7.51
C LEU A 209 5.07 -15.06 7.99
N ILE A 210 6.33 -14.72 7.67
CA ILE A 210 7.51 -15.52 8.01
C ILE A 210 8.50 -14.67 8.80
N GLY A 211 8.82 -15.12 10.01
CA GLY A 211 9.88 -14.54 10.84
C GLY A 211 11.21 -15.26 10.70
N HIS A 212 12.16 -14.88 11.55
CA HIS A 212 13.47 -15.49 11.62
C HIS A 212 13.82 -15.96 13.03
N ASP A 213 14.78 -16.88 13.14
CA ASP A 213 15.21 -17.45 14.43
C ASP A 213 16.24 -16.57 15.16
N GLY A 214 16.11 -15.24 15.03
CA GLY A 214 17.03 -14.28 15.66
C GLY A 214 16.68 -14.03 17.13
N PRO A 215 17.56 -13.35 17.88
CA PRO A 215 17.29 -12.97 19.27
C PRO A 215 16.35 -11.76 19.42
N GLU A 216 16.17 -10.98 18.36
CA GLU A 216 15.18 -9.91 18.28
C GLU A 216 13.76 -10.48 18.18
N THR A 217 12.76 -9.68 18.55
CA THR A 217 11.35 -10.08 18.47
C THR A 217 10.78 -9.52 17.19
N VAL A 218 10.16 -10.40 16.38
CA VAL A 218 9.24 -9.99 15.32
C VAL A 218 7.82 -9.98 15.88
N TRP A 219 7.08 -8.90 15.62
CA TRP A 219 5.63 -8.82 15.85
C TRP A 219 4.91 -9.20 14.57
N MET A 220 3.98 -10.15 14.65
CA MET A 220 3.20 -10.60 13.50
C MET A 220 1.71 -10.49 13.78
N ASN A 221 1.02 -9.84 12.85
CA ASN A 221 -0.41 -9.67 12.83
C ASN A 221 -0.93 -10.22 11.50
N GLY A 222 -1.71 -11.30 11.54
CA GLY A 222 -2.35 -11.88 10.36
C GLY A 222 -3.36 -10.91 9.76
N GLY A 223 -4.44 -10.66 10.50
CA GLY A 223 -5.41 -9.62 10.17
C GLY A 223 -6.80 -10.21 9.92
N GLU A 224 -7.42 -9.87 8.79
CA GLU A 224 -8.67 -10.49 8.33
C GLU A 224 -8.35 -11.60 7.32
N GLY A 225 -8.94 -12.78 7.48
CA GLY A 225 -8.81 -13.91 6.56
C GLY A 225 -8.03 -15.07 7.16
N ASP A 226 -7.84 -16.16 6.41
CA ASP A 226 -7.26 -17.41 6.96
C ASP A 226 -5.74 -17.40 6.76
N ASP A 227 -4.99 -16.97 7.79
CA ASP A 227 -3.56 -16.69 7.65
C ASP A 227 -2.66 -17.88 7.98
N THR A 228 -1.42 -17.84 7.47
CA THR A 228 -0.34 -18.76 7.86
C THR A 228 0.81 -17.98 8.46
N LEU A 229 1.01 -18.13 9.77
CA LEU A 229 2.07 -17.47 10.51
C LEU A 229 3.17 -18.48 10.86
N MET A 230 4.39 -18.21 10.39
CA MET A 230 5.60 -19.00 10.64
C MET A 230 6.59 -18.22 11.50
N PRO A 231 6.33 -18.10 12.81
CA PRO A 231 7.24 -17.42 13.71
C PRO A 231 8.58 -18.14 13.90
N GLY A 232 9.58 -17.36 14.26
CA GLY A 232 10.84 -17.79 14.82
C GLY A 232 10.82 -17.88 16.35
N ALA A 233 12.02 -17.97 16.92
CA ALA A 233 12.21 -17.90 18.36
C ALA A 233 11.86 -16.50 18.87
N HIS A 234 11.25 -16.39 20.05
CA HIS A 234 10.96 -15.11 20.73
C HIS A 234 9.91 -14.20 20.08
N ASP A 235 9.39 -14.57 18.92
CA ASP A 235 8.37 -13.81 18.20
C ASP A 235 7.04 -13.78 18.95
N PHE A 236 6.24 -12.77 18.61
CA PHE A 236 4.90 -12.57 19.14
C PHE A 236 3.91 -12.50 17.99
N VAL A 237 2.93 -13.39 17.98
CA VAL A 237 2.02 -13.57 16.85
C VAL A 237 0.55 -13.49 17.27
N SER A 238 -0.27 -12.88 16.42
CA SER A 238 -1.72 -12.82 16.53
C SER A 238 -2.33 -13.13 15.16
N GLY A 239 -3.30 -14.05 15.10
CA GLY A 239 -4.00 -14.38 13.86
C GLY A 239 -5.15 -13.40 13.59
N ASN A 240 -5.92 -13.07 14.64
CA ASN A 240 -7.11 -12.23 14.66
C ASN A 240 -8.35 -12.86 14.00
N ASP A 241 -8.83 -12.26 12.90
CA ASP A 241 -10.14 -12.53 12.32
C ASP A 241 -10.00 -13.56 11.20
N GLY A 242 -9.89 -14.83 11.55
CA GLY A 242 -9.75 -15.88 10.53
C GLY A 242 -9.88 -17.27 11.11
N GLY A 243 -9.58 -18.26 10.29
CA GLY A 243 -9.07 -19.55 10.75
C GLY A 243 -7.58 -19.64 10.48
N ASP A 244 -6.78 -19.36 11.50
CA ASP A 244 -5.35 -19.11 11.31
C ASP A 244 -4.50 -20.35 11.57
N SER A 245 -3.35 -20.41 10.90
CA SER A 245 -2.39 -21.51 10.99
C SER A 245 -1.09 -21.05 11.62
N PHE A 246 -0.84 -21.44 12.87
CA PHE A 246 0.40 -21.16 13.57
C PHE A 246 1.40 -22.30 13.38
N VAL A 247 2.41 -22.07 12.54
CA VAL A 247 3.44 -23.06 12.19
C VAL A 247 4.63 -22.92 13.14
N LEU A 248 4.71 -23.80 14.13
CA LEU A 248 5.76 -23.77 15.15
C LEU A 248 6.84 -24.80 14.86
N ARG A 249 8.06 -24.50 15.31
CA ARG A 249 9.25 -25.33 15.17
C ARG A 249 9.91 -25.51 16.52
N ASP A 250 10.63 -26.62 16.71
CA ASP A 250 11.53 -26.77 17.86
C ASP A 250 12.83 -26.00 17.56
N THR A 251 13.00 -24.84 18.20
CA THR A 251 14.17 -23.98 17.99
C THR A 251 15.09 -24.00 19.20
N PRO A 252 16.43 -23.93 19.01
CA PRO A 252 17.36 -23.94 20.13
C PRO A 252 17.37 -22.64 20.95
N GLU A 253 16.97 -21.53 20.34
CA GLU A 253 17.06 -20.19 20.94
C GLU A 253 15.81 -19.84 21.76
N GLY A 254 14.66 -20.47 21.48
CA GLY A 254 13.44 -20.25 22.26
C GLY A 254 12.19 -20.77 21.59
N PHE A 255 11.10 -20.07 21.80
CA PHE A 255 9.81 -20.38 21.19
C PHE A 255 8.97 -19.09 21.07
N PRO A 256 8.00 -19.05 20.15
CA PRO A 256 7.12 -17.90 19.98
C PRO A 256 5.98 -17.87 21.00
N THR A 257 5.34 -16.71 21.09
CA THR A 257 4.13 -16.47 21.89
C THR A 257 2.94 -16.16 20.98
N ILE A 258 1.88 -16.95 21.09
CA ILE A 258 0.60 -16.77 20.40
C ILE A 258 -0.36 -16.01 21.31
N ALA A 259 -0.92 -14.91 20.80
CA ALA A 259 -1.67 -13.94 21.58
C ALA A 259 -3.15 -14.30 21.79
N ASP A 260 -3.81 -14.79 20.74
CA ASP A 260 -5.27 -14.75 20.61
C ASP A 260 -5.91 -16.05 20.09
N PHE A 261 -5.16 -17.16 20.11
CA PHE A 261 -5.61 -18.49 19.63
C PHE A 261 -7.07 -18.83 19.99
N ASP A 262 -7.84 -19.27 18.99
CA ASP A 262 -9.23 -19.71 19.07
C ASP A 262 -9.40 -21.10 18.44
N ALA A 263 -9.55 -22.15 19.26
CA ALA A 263 -9.60 -23.53 18.79
C ALA A 263 -10.81 -23.87 17.89
N ASP A 264 -11.84 -23.01 17.83
CA ASP A 264 -12.98 -23.23 16.92
C ASP A 264 -12.64 -22.86 15.47
N ARG A 265 -11.57 -22.10 15.24
CA ARG A 265 -11.18 -21.58 13.92
C ARG A 265 -9.72 -21.87 13.57
N ASP A 266 -8.83 -21.74 14.56
CA ASP A 266 -7.39 -21.76 14.36
C ASP A 266 -6.81 -23.17 14.50
N GLN A 267 -5.61 -23.35 13.96
CA GLN A 267 -4.83 -24.57 14.04
C GLN A 267 -3.38 -24.30 14.40
N ILE A 268 -2.79 -25.22 15.15
CA ILE A 268 -1.35 -25.27 15.43
C ILE A 268 -0.75 -26.42 14.61
N GLU A 269 0.27 -26.09 13.82
CA GLU A 269 1.07 -27.05 13.07
C GLU A 269 2.48 -27.09 13.67
N LEU A 270 2.90 -28.26 14.15
CA LEU A 270 4.24 -28.49 14.68
C LEU A 270 5.11 -29.13 13.60
N HIS A 271 6.04 -28.36 13.07
CA HIS A 271 7.03 -28.81 12.12
C HIS A 271 8.23 -29.38 12.88
N LEU A 272 8.31 -30.72 12.92
CA LEU A 272 9.32 -31.45 13.67
C LEU A 272 10.22 -32.25 12.74
N ASP A 273 11.48 -32.42 13.15
CA ASP A 273 12.35 -33.40 12.51
C ASP A 273 11.80 -34.82 12.67
N ALA A 274 12.08 -35.69 11.70
CA ALA A 274 11.54 -37.06 11.67
C ALA A 274 11.88 -37.89 12.93
N ALA A 275 12.99 -37.57 13.61
CA ALA A 275 13.38 -38.24 14.85
C ALA A 275 12.48 -37.85 16.02
N ASP A 276 12.12 -36.56 16.13
CA ASP A 276 11.32 -36.04 17.24
C ASP A 276 9.84 -36.35 17.07
N ALA A 277 9.38 -36.49 15.83
CA ALA A 277 7.99 -36.83 15.51
C ALA A 277 7.61 -38.29 15.76
N GLN A 278 8.54 -39.24 15.71
CA GLN A 278 8.22 -40.68 15.72
C GLN A 278 7.51 -41.14 17.01
N ASP A 279 7.77 -40.46 18.13
CA ASP A 279 7.17 -40.72 19.44
C ASP A 279 6.82 -39.41 20.18
N ALA A 280 6.46 -38.36 19.42
CA ALA A 280 6.20 -37.04 19.97
C ALA A 280 5.10 -37.08 21.04
N GLU A 281 5.45 -36.67 22.27
CA GLU A 281 4.51 -36.39 23.34
C GLU A 281 4.23 -34.89 23.37
N VAL A 282 3.04 -34.49 22.93
CA VAL A 282 2.57 -33.10 23.00
C VAL A 282 1.89 -32.85 24.33
N THR A 283 2.35 -31.85 25.07
CA THR A 283 1.74 -31.43 26.33
C THR A 283 1.41 -29.95 26.33
N LEU A 284 0.35 -29.58 27.03
CA LEU A 284 -0.04 -28.20 27.29
C LEU A 284 -0.15 -28.00 28.80
N GLU A 285 0.77 -27.22 29.36
CA GLU A 285 0.85 -26.99 30.80
C GLU A 285 0.60 -25.53 31.14
N ARG A 286 -0.25 -25.27 32.13
CA ARG A 286 -0.49 -23.90 32.60
C ARG A 286 0.65 -23.44 33.50
N ASP A 287 1.30 -22.34 33.14
CA ASP A 287 2.41 -21.73 33.87
C ASP A 287 1.90 -20.84 35.03
N GLN A 288 2.81 -20.43 35.92
CA GLN A 288 2.49 -19.66 37.14
C GLN A 288 1.95 -18.26 36.84
N ASP A 289 2.30 -17.71 35.69
CA ASP A 289 1.82 -16.41 35.19
C ASP A 289 0.42 -16.50 34.56
N GLY A 290 -0.12 -17.71 34.41
CA GLY A 290 -1.45 -17.97 33.87
C GLY A 290 -1.49 -18.25 32.38
N THR A 291 -0.36 -18.16 31.67
CA THR A 291 -0.19 -18.58 30.27
C THR A 291 -0.08 -20.10 30.17
N TYR A 292 -0.05 -20.62 28.94
CA TYR A 292 0.03 -22.05 28.66
C TYR A 292 1.26 -22.35 27.82
N LEU A 293 2.04 -23.33 28.24
CA LEU A 293 3.26 -23.76 27.59
C LEU A 293 2.97 -25.03 26.78
N LEU A 294 3.10 -24.93 25.47
CA LEU A 294 3.04 -26.06 24.55
C LEU A 294 4.44 -26.67 24.45
N SER A 295 4.55 -27.97 24.71
CA SER A 295 5.83 -28.68 24.67
C SER A 295 5.72 -29.98 23.88
N VAL A 296 6.83 -30.36 23.24
CA VAL A 296 7.01 -31.66 22.58
C VAL A 296 8.15 -32.39 23.29
N ASN A 297 7.92 -33.62 23.73
CA ASN A 297 8.92 -34.43 24.42
C ASN A 297 9.53 -33.74 25.66
N GLY A 298 8.79 -32.81 26.28
CA GLY A 298 9.25 -31.98 27.41
C GLY A 298 10.05 -30.73 27.02
N HIS A 299 10.20 -30.45 25.72
CA HIS A 299 10.84 -29.25 25.18
C HIS A 299 9.77 -28.22 24.79
N PRO A 300 9.80 -26.99 25.31
CA PRO A 300 8.85 -25.95 24.93
C PRO A 300 9.00 -25.53 23.47
N VAL A 301 7.89 -25.52 22.73
CA VAL A 301 7.84 -25.14 21.30
C VAL A 301 6.93 -23.94 21.04
N GLY A 302 6.14 -23.53 22.04
CA GLY A 302 5.27 -22.37 21.93
C GLY A 302 4.66 -21.99 23.27
N ARG A 303 4.23 -20.75 23.38
CA ARG A 303 3.45 -20.26 24.51
C ARG A 303 2.16 -19.65 23.99
N LEU A 304 1.04 -19.96 24.63
CA LEU A 304 -0.23 -19.31 24.37
C LEU A 304 -0.58 -18.42 25.57
N LEU A 305 -0.98 -17.17 25.31
CA LEU A 305 -1.42 -16.26 26.39
C LEU A 305 -2.71 -16.75 27.06
N GLN A 306 -3.55 -17.45 26.30
CA GLN A 306 -4.76 -18.12 26.74
C GLN A 306 -4.82 -19.48 26.04
N ASP A 307 -5.45 -20.49 26.63
CA ASP A 307 -5.53 -21.81 25.97
C ASP A 307 -6.44 -21.81 24.75
N GLY A 308 -7.36 -20.86 24.62
CA GLY A 308 -8.25 -20.75 23.46
C GLY A 308 -9.18 -21.94 23.26
N GLY A 309 -9.27 -22.85 24.24
CA GLY A 309 -9.93 -24.13 24.10
C GLY A 309 -9.10 -25.24 23.43
N LEU A 310 -7.80 -25.05 23.23
CA LEU A 310 -6.91 -26.03 22.58
C LEU A 310 -6.96 -27.40 23.26
N ASP A 311 -7.34 -28.43 22.50
CA ASP A 311 -7.04 -29.83 22.81
C ASP A 311 -5.73 -30.21 22.11
N VAL A 312 -4.77 -30.76 22.86
CA VAL A 312 -3.49 -31.21 22.29
C VAL A 312 -3.66 -32.30 21.22
N ALA A 313 -4.82 -32.97 21.18
CA ALA A 313 -5.14 -33.92 20.12
C ALA A 313 -5.39 -33.25 18.75
N ASP A 314 -5.69 -31.95 18.73
CA ASP A 314 -5.96 -31.19 17.50
C ASP A 314 -4.68 -30.57 16.90
N VAL A 315 -3.57 -30.60 17.65
CA VAL A 315 -2.26 -30.16 17.17
C VAL A 315 -1.76 -31.10 16.06
N ARG A 316 -1.46 -30.53 14.89
CA ARG A 316 -0.98 -31.29 13.74
C ARG A 316 0.53 -31.41 13.77
N ILE A 317 1.06 -32.63 13.74
CA ILE A 317 2.50 -32.86 13.60
C ILE A 317 2.82 -33.07 12.12
N VAL A 318 3.69 -32.22 11.59
CA VAL A 318 4.17 -32.26 10.21
C VAL A 318 5.65 -32.62 10.24
N THR A 319 6.06 -33.54 9.38
CA THR A 319 7.47 -33.94 9.24
C THR A 319 7.96 -33.66 7.82
N PRO A 320 9.23 -33.25 7.63
CA PRO A 320 9.82 -33.17 6.31
C PRO A 320 9.96 -34.59 5.74
N LEU A 321 9.00 -34.96 4.89
CA LEU A 321 8.80 -36.27 4.23
C LEU A 321 8.10 -37.34 5.08
N GLY A 322 6.77 -37.23 5.08
CA GLY A 322 5.80 -38.29 5.28
C GLY A 322 4.45 -37.93 4.66
#